data_AF-A0A9W4D519-F1
#
_entry.id   AF-A0A9W4D519-F1
#
_cell.length_a   1.000
_cell.length_b   1.000
_cell.length_c   1.000
_cell.angle_alpha   90.00
_cell.angle_beta   90.00
_cell.angle_gamma   90.00
#
_symmetry.space_group_name_H-M   'P 1'
#
loop_
_entity.id
_entity.type
_entity.pdbx_description
1 polymer ?
#
loop_
_entity_poly.entity_id
_entity_poly.type
_entity_poly.pdbx_seq_one_letter_code
_entity_poly.pdbx_strand_id
1 'polypeptide(L)'
;MESKKEVIKRPFYVFNLPEQILNTLTYNEGTKNDLSEYPYKDELEKKVSISCSELDEQKDEFSESMFDSNSSDSEQKTIKLEGKGPEKTLEADIKLNNQMNSESVHPDLDKKRTAKSPLIWFNTSILPENTYLGIYRAIFTNDNQEYGSLLVDVIKKKQLTPRSNAKIYPNPNNEISSEDLNHDPHFFLCMIGGGHFAATVVSLVPKYTQAKEIGPMVKEVTVIAHKTFHRYTTRRKQGGAQSANDSAKGAAHSAGAGLRRYNEQALRNEVRVLLQDWKEMINSSELIFIRATGSSNRNTLFGPYDGQILRQEDPRIRGFPFSTRRATQTELLRSFVELTRTKIVKIDPLATKAVKPKTSEENCSSTSMKGKKSATAPLLTEEEEINLLHTSQIQALIRRQRLPALLTYLKSNLLSPDFRFYPPDIPQNFHASSPLLLASSLNSTLLVDGLLLKGGSDPSIKNGEGKTAFEIAGERSTRQAFRVARFEIGEEKWNWEQSGVPSGISRNEAEARDQTEKQEEEKKEEQRRKAETERLRKKDPSPNTGTPPIGKSAARVRMAVTGQGLKSAQEKREEEAKGLTPEMQMRLERERRARAAEARMKKVADKN
;
A
#
# COMPACT_ATOMS: atom_id res chain seq x y z
N MET A 1 31.33 31.18 -15.87
CA MET A 1 31.32 29.81 -15.31
C MET A 1 30.07 29.54 -14.48
N GLU A 2 29.20 30.53 -14.21
CA GLU A 2 27.90 30.36 -13.54
C GLU A 2 26.92 29.39 -14.24
N SER A 3 26.91 29.28 -15.58
CA SER A 3 25.83 28.53 -16.25
C SER A 3 25.89 27.00 -16.04
N LYS A 4 27.06 26.41 -15.75
CA LYS A 4 27.22 24.96 -15.61
C LYS A 4 26.63 24.41 -14.30
N LYS A 5 26.51 25.24 -13.25
CA LYS A 5 25.99 24.81 -11.93
C LYS A 5 24.46 24.95 -11.84
N GLU A 6 23.85 25.89 -12.56
CA GLU A 6 22.40 26.10 -12.55
C GLU A 6 21.62 25.00 -13.25
N VAL A 7 22.23 24.31 -14.23
CA VAL A 7 21.56 23.25 -15.02
C VAL A 7 21.19 22.00 -14.20
N ILE A 8 21.66 21.88 -12.96
CA ILE A 8 21.53 20.66 -12.13
C ILE A 8 20.35 20.75 -11.14
N LYS A 9 19.65 21.89 -11.03
CA LYS A 9 18.57 22.06 -10.03
C LYS A 9 17.34 21.17 -10.27
N ARG A 10 17.10 20.72 -11.51
CA ARG A 10 15.97 19.82 -11.86
C ARG A 10 16.42 18.76 -12.85
N PRO A 11 15.96 17.50 -12.72
CA PRO A 11 16.23 16.47 -13.72
C PRO A 11 15.56 16.80 -15.06
N PHE A 12 16.28 16.60 -16.16
CA PHE A 12 15.81 16.90 -17.50
C PHE A 12 14.67 15.96 -17.92
N TYR A 13 13.79 16.46 -18.78
CA TYR A 13 12.74 15.66 -19.40
C TYR A 13 13.28 14.99 -20.67
N VAL A 14 13.14 13.67 -20.79
CA VAL A 14 13.77 12.89 -21.87
C VAL A 14 13.28 13.30 -23.26
N PHE A 15 12.01 13.68 -23.39
CA PHE A 15 11.40 14.10 -24.66
C PHE A 15 11.54 15.62 -24.94
N ASN A 16 12.24 16.35 -24.07
CA ASN A 16 12.57 17.77 -24.28
C ASN A 16 13.90 18.09 -23.57
N LEU A 17 14.97 17.57 -24.15
CA LEU A 17 16.33 17.84 -23.73
C LEU A 17 16.82 19.14 -24.38
N PRO A 18 17.56 19.99 -23.64
CA PRO A 18 18.24 21.14 -24.23
C PRO A 18 19.16 20.71 -25.39
N GLU A 19 19.14 21.46 -26.50
CA GLU A 19 19.95 21.17 -27.69
C GLU A 19 21.44 21.01 -27.39
N GLN A 20 21.94 21.78 -26.43
CA GLN A 20 23.32 21.70 -25.98
C GLN A 20 23.65 20.29 -25.48
N ILE A 21 22.80 19.69 -24.64
CA ILE A 21 22.99 18.34 -24.09
C ILE A 21 22.78 17.28 -25.17
N LEU A 22 21.81 17.49 -26.06
CA LEU A 22 21.47 16.57 -27.13
C LEU A 22 22.64 16.37 -28.12
N ASN A 23 23.37 17.44 -28.44
CA ASN A 23 24.47 17.42 -29.40
C ASN A 23 25.75 16.77 -28.84
N THR A 24 25.94 16.82 -27.53
CA THR A 24 27.14 16.27 -26.85
C THR A 24 26.88 14.92 -26.18
N LEU A 25 25.70 14.33 -26.36
CA LEU A 25 25.32 13.06 -25.75
C LEU A 25 26.08 11.89 -26.40
N THR A 26 26.82 11.12 -25.60
CA THR A 26 27.50 9.90 -26.05
C THR A 26 27.03 8.69 -25.26
N TYR A 27 26.88 7.56 -25.94
CA TYR A 27 26.51 6.29 -25.33
C TYR A 27 27.72 5.66 -24.64
N ASN A 28 27.61 5.33 -23.35
CA ASN A 28 28.69 4.69 -22.62
C ASN A 28 28.55 3.16 -22.70
N GLU A 29 29.27 2.54 -23.64
CA GLU A 29 29.30 1.08 -23.83
C GLU A 29 30.14 0.33 -22.78
N GLY A 30 30.96 1.05 -22.00
CA GLY A 30 32.18 0.54 -21.38
C GLY A 30 32.16 0.19 -19.89
N THR A 31 31.02 0.04 -19.21
CA THR A 31 30.99 -0.37 -17.79
C THR A 31 29.74 -1.18 -17.45
N LYS A 32 29.50 -2.27 -18.20
CA LYS A 32 28.38 -3.19 -17.94
C LYS A 32 28.41 -3.85 -16.54
N ASN A 33 29.54 -3.78 -15.83
CA ASN A 33 29.70 -4.41 -14.51
C ASN A 33 29.91 -3.40 -13.35
N ASP A 34 30.63 -2.28 -13.55
CA ASP A 34 31.00 -1.39 -12.43
C ASP A 34 29.89 -0.42 -11.98
N LEU A 35 28.94 -0.09 -12.86
CA LEU A 35 27.84 0.85 -12.54
C LEU A 35 26.56 0.17 -12.07
N SER A 36 26.44 -1.13 -12.29
CA SER A 36 25.32 -1.95 -11.80
C SER A 36 25.47 -2.38 -10.34
N GLU A 37 26.70 -2.35 -9.81
CA GLU A 37 27.04 -2.81 -8.44
C GLU A 37 27.03 -1.69 -7.40
N TYR A 38 26.85 -0.43 -7.79
CA TYR A 38 26.60 0.64 -6.82
C TYR A 38 25.28 0.33 -6.07
N PRO A 39 25.24 0.42 -4.72
CA PRO A 39 24.02 0.20 -3.93
C PRO A 39 23.04 1.36 -4.15
N TYR A 40 22.42 1.36 -5.34
CA TYR A 40 21.61 2.45 -5.90
C TYR A 40 20.22 2.55 -5.26
N LYS A 41 19.81 1.54 -4.48
CA LYS A 41 18.46 1.50 -3.87
C LYS A 41 18.36 2.35 -2.61
N ASP A 42 19.36 2.33 -1.72
CA ASP A 42 19.19 2.89 -0.38
C ASP A 42 19.44 4.41 -0.29
N GLU A 43 20.39 4.95 -1.06
CA GLU A 43 20.68 6.39 -1.04
C GLU A 43 19.64 7.24 -1.79
N LEU A 44 19.05 6.68 -2.85
CA LEU A 44 17.98 7.34 -3.61
C LEU A 44 16.63 7.19 -2.94
N GLU A 45 16.30 6.04 -2.34
CA GLU A 45 15.09 5.92 -1.53
C GLU A 45 15.14 6.88 -0.33
N LYS A 46 16.31 7.09 0.29
CA LYS A 46 16.50 8.12 1.34
C LYS A 46 16.37 9.56 0.83
N LYS A 47 17.02 9.93 -0.29
CA LYS A 47 16.91 11.29 -0.84
C LYS A 47 15.51 11.60 -1.38
N VAL A 48 14.83 10.61 -1.94
CA VAL A 48 13.45 10.74 -2.42
C VAL A 48 12.44 10.70 -1.26
N SER A 49 12.69 9.93 -0.19
CA SER A 49 11.83 9.96 1.00
C SER A 49 11.89 11.32 1.70
N ILE A 50 13.06 11.96 1.74
CA ILE A 50 13.24 13.31 2.32
C ILE A 50 12.48 14.37 1.50
N SER A 51 12.50 14.29 0.16
CA SER A 51 11.71 15.18 -0.71
C SER A 51 10.19 14.91 -0.65
N CYS A 52 9.77 13.72 -0.19
CA CYS A 52 8.36 13.35 -0.05
C CYS A 52 7.76 13.80 1.30
N SER A 53 8.54 13.80 2.38
CA SER A 53 8.09 14.27 3.70
C SER A 53 7.72 15.76 3.70
N GLU A 54 8.47 16.60 2.98
CA GLU A 54 8.16 18.03 2.82
C GLU A 54 6.84 18.30 2.06
N LEU A 55 6.28 17.29 1.37
CA LEU A 55 5.01 17.39 0.64
C LEU A 55 3.79 16.89 1.44
N ASP A 56 4.01 16.19 2.55
CA ASP A 56 2.95 15.65 3.40
C ASP A 56 2.62 16.58 4.57
N GLU A 57 3.57 17.39 5.05
CA GLU A 57 3.35 18.39 6.13
C GLU A 57 2.41 19.55 5.74
N GLN A 58 2.13 19.75 4.45
CA GLN A 58 1.23 20.82 3.96
C GLN A 58 -0.19 20.35 3.59
N LYS A 59 -0.57 19.11 3.93
CA LYS A 59 -1.90 18.56 3.58
C LYS A 59 -2.87 18.41 4.76
N ASP A 60 -2.43 18.62 5.99
CA ASP A 60 -3.28 18.40 7.16
C ASP A 60 -4.24 19.57 7.47
N GLU A 61 -4.14 20.69 6.76
CA GLU A 61 -4.99 21.87 7.03
C GLU A 61 -6.22 22.03 6.11
N PHE A 62 -6.44 21.12 5.13
CA PHE A 62 -7.51 21.30 4.13
C PHE A 62 -8.42 20.09 3.90
N SER A 63 -8.42 19.08 4.78
CA SER A 63 -9.30 17.90 4.63
C SER A 63 -10.34 17.70 5.74
N GLU A 64 -10.43 18.61 6.71
CA GLU A 64 -11.58 18.69 7.63
C GLU A 64 -12.80 19.32 6.94
N SER A 65 -13.45 18.57 6.05
CA SER A 65 -14.91 18.60 5.88
C SER A 65 -15.31 17.72 4.70
N MET A 66 -15.51 16.42 4.95
CA MET A 66 -16.73 15.73 4.53
C MET A 66 -16.68 14.24 4.89
N PHE A 67 -17.72 13.83 5.62
CA PHE A 67 -18.29 12.47 5.66
C PHE A 67 -17.56 11.36 6.42
N ASP A 68 -17.87 11.38 7.71
CA ASP A 68 -18.34 10.28 8.56
C ASP A 68 -19.04 9.12 7.82
N SER A 69 -18.59 7.87 8.06
CA SER A 69 -19.46 6.69 8.23
C SER A 69 -18.65 5.46 8.64
N ASN A 70 -18.90 5.06 9.90
CA ASN A 70 -18.46 3.86 10.58
C ASN A 70 -18.96 2.55 9.96
N SER A 71 -18.14 1.51 10.06
CA SER A 71 -18.63 0.12 10.18
C SER A 71 -17.70 -0.67 11.11
N SER A 72 -18.15 -0.73 12.36
CA SER A 72 -17.71 -1.66 13.39
C SER A 72 -18.65 -2.87 13.33
N ASP A 73 -18.10 -4.10 13.34
CA ASP A 73 -18.74 -5.14 14.13
C ASP A 73 -17.78 -6.27 14.52
N SER A 74 -18.04 -6.78 15.72
CA SER A 74 -17.22 -7.61 16.56
C SER A 74 -17.99 -8.90 16.85
N GLU A 75 -17.40 -10.07 16.64
CA GLU A 75 -17.87 -11.28 17.31
C GLU A 75 -16.69 -12.09 17.82
N GLN A 76 -16.64 -12.25 19.15
CA GLN A 76 -15.84 -13.23 19.86
C GLN A 76 -16.74 -14.43 20.17
N LYS A 77 -16.25 -15.65 19.91
CA LYS A 77 -16.83 -16.87 20.45
C LYS A 77 -15.75 -17.67 21.17
N THR A 78 -16.01 -17.92 22.44
CA THR A 78 -15.24 -18.69 23.41
C THR A 78 -15.49 -20.19 23.23
N ILE A 79 -14.44 -21.00 23.16
CA ILE A 79 -14.48 -22.42 23.55
C ILE A 79 -13.13 -22.80 24.19
N LYS A 80 -13.18 -23.25 25.44
CA LYS A 80 -12.11 -23.96 26.17
C LYS A 80 -12.11 -25.43 25.74
N LEU A 81 -10.94 -26.06 25.64
CA LEU A 81 -10.71 -27.49 25.96
C LEU A 81 -9.20 -27.77 26.08
N GLU A 82 -8.85 -28.58 27.08
CA GLU A 82 -7.53 -28.92 27.59
C GLU A 82 -6.84 -30.06 26.82
N GLY A 83 -5.52 -30.24 27.03
CA GLY A 83 -4.90 -31.58 27.11
C GLY A 83 -3.80 -31.96 26.10
N LYS A 84 -2.53 -31.80 26.53
CA LYS A 84 -1.31 -32.64 26.34
C LYS A 84 -1.10 -33.51 25.06
N GLY A 85 0.09 -33.35 24.44
CA GLY A 85 0.67 -34.24 23.39
C GLY A 85 1.26 -35.56 23.94
N PRO A 86 2.20 -36.29 23.27
CA PRO A 86 3.06 -35.89 22.13
C PRO A 86 3.29 -36.92 20.97
N GLU A 87 3.99 -36.45 19.92
CA GLU A 87 4.85 -37.14 18.91
C GLU A 87 4.44 -38.46 18.22
N LYS A 88 4.51 -38.51 16.87
CA LYS A 88 5.57 -39.19 16.07
C LYS A 88 5.17 -39.34 14.59
N THR A 89 6.16 -39.09 13.73
CA THR A 89 6.44 -39.68 12.40
C THR A 89 5.31 -39.75 11.36
N LEU A 90 5.52 -39.15 10.18
CA LEU A 90 5.17 -39.69 8.85
C LEU A 90 5.58 -38.66 7.76
N GLU A 91 6.88 -38.40 7.67
CA GLU A 91 7.52 -37.85 6.47
C GLU A 91 8.10 -39.01 5.68
N ALA A 92 7.30 -39.68 4.85
CA ALA A 92 7.82 -40.72 3.95
C ALA A 92 7.01 -41.03 2.68
N ASP A 93 5.72 -40.63 2.54
CA ASP A 93 4.88 -41.18 1.44
C ASP A 93 4.19 -40.13 0.54
N ILE A 94 4.91 -39.12 0.02
CA ILE A 94 4.38 -38.20 -1.02
C ILE A 94 5.38 -37.99 -2.19
N LYS A 95 6.33 -38.91 -2.40
CA LYS A 95 7.23 -38.87 -3.56
C LYS A 95 7.09 -40.12 -4.42
N LEU A 96 5.93 -40.31 -5.04
CA LEU A 96 5.74 -41.15 -6.23
C LEU A 96 4.27 -41.10 -6.67
N ASN A 97 3.81 -39.99 -7.27
CA ASN A 97 2.67 -40.04 -8.19
C ASN A 97 2.42 -38.83 -9.10
N ASN A 98 3.40 -37.95 -9.33
CA ASN A 98 3.24 -36.81 -10.26
C ASN A 98 4.11 -36.96 -11.52
N GLN A 99 3.99 -38.09 -12.19
CA GLN A 99 4.34 -38.22 -13.60
C GLN A 99 3.15 -38.85 -14.30
N MET A 100 2.34 -38.01 -14.97
CA MET A 100 1.62 -38.23 -16.24
C MET A 100 0.42 -37.25 -16.33
N ASN A 101 0.47 -36.38 -17.34
CA ASN A 101 -0.60 -35.59 -17.95
C ASN A 101 -1.19 -34.35 -17.23
N SER A 102 -0.71 -33.17 -17.63
CA SER A 102 -1.47 -32.26 -18.51
C SER A 102 -0.57 -31.13 -19.03
N GLU A 103 -0.42 -31.07 -20.36
CA GLU A 103 0.16 -29.94 -21.07
C GLU A 103 -0.76 -28.73 -20.95
N SER A 104 -0.33 -27.72 -20.18
CA SER A 104 -0.81 -26.35 -20.33
C SER A 104 0.38 -25.47 -20.72
N VAL A 105 0.44 -25.11 -21.99
CA VAL A 105 1.43 -24.19 -22.55
C VAL A 105 1.16 -22.78 -22.01
N HIS A 106 1.87 -22.40 -20.95
CA HIS A 106 1.91 -21.03 -20.45
C HIS A 106 3.37 -20.57 -20.39
N PRO A 107 3.83 -19.69 -21.29
CA PRO A 107 5.12 -19.03 -21.13
C PRO A 107 4.99 -17.96 -20.06
N ASP A 108 5.50 -18.27 -18.89
CA ASP A 108 5.70 -17.36 -17.76
C ASP A 108 6.65 -16.23 -18.22
N LEU A 109 6.11 -15.03 -18.45
CA LEU A 109 6.86 -13.87 -18.99
C LEU A 109 7.99 -13.34 -18.09
N ASP A 110 8.25 -13.99 -16.94
CA ASP A 110 9.25 -13.54 -15.96
C ASP A 110 10.54 -14.39 -15.94
N LYS A 111 10.80 -15.27 -16.93
CA LYS A 111 12.11 -15.97 -17.02
C LYS A 111 12.73 -15.98 -18.43
N LYS A 112 14.01 -15.57 -18.45
CA LYS A 112 15.01 -15.57 -19.54
C LYS A 112 15.09 -14.31 -20.43
N ARG A 113 15.34 -13.16 -19.81
CA ARG A 113 16.31 -12.19 -20.36
C ARG A 113 17.41 -12.04 -19.32
N THR A 114 18.68 -12.18 -19.71
CA THR A 114 19.80 -11.85 -18.82
C THR A 114 19.55 -10.47 -18.22
N ALA A 115 19.68 -10.34 -16.90
CA ALA A 115 19.25 -9.15 -16.16
C ALA A 115 20.11 -7.93 -16.55
N LYS A 116 19.79 -7.28 -17.67
CA LYS A 116 20.38 -6.01 -18.08
C LYS A 116 20.00 -4.94 -17.05
N SER A 117 20.90 -4.00 -16.80
CA SER A 117 20.62 -2.87 -15.90
C SER A 117 19.34 -2.13 -16.32
N PRO A 118 18.50 -1.70 -15.37
CA PRO A 118 17.25 -0.99 -15.68
C PRO A 118 17.52 0.41 -16.24
N LEU A 119 18.68 0.99 -15.95
CA LEU A 119 19.15 2.27 -16.45
C LEU A 119 20.21 2.08 -17.55
N ILE A 120 20.18 2.97 -18.52
CA ILE A 120 21.19 3.15 -19.56
C ILE A 120 21.90 4.47 -19.29
N TRP A 121 23.23 4.42 -19.28
CA TRP A 121 24.08 5.57 -18.93
C TRP A 121 24.61 6.28 -20.17
N PHE A 122 24.55 7.60 -20.14
CA PHE A 122 25.07 8.50 -21.16
C PHE A 122 26.07 9.48 -20.52
N ASN A 123 27.03 9.91 -21.32
CA ASN A 123 27.97 10.96 -20.95
C ASN A 123 27.69 12.21 -21.80
N THR A 124 28.03 13.38 -21.27
CA THR A 124 27.92 14.66 -21.98
C THR A 124 29.05 15.59 -21.56
N SER A 125 29.70 16.23 -22.52
CA SER A 125 30.85 17.13 -22.29
C SER A 125 30.48 18.42 -21.53
N ILE A 126 29.19 18.70 -21.35
CA ILE A 126 28.70 19.92 -20.67
C ILE A 126 28.67 19.74 -19.15
N LEU A 127 28.38 18.52 -18.68
CA LEU A 127 28.32 18.23 -17.26
C LEU A 127 29.74 18.09 -16.67
N PRO A 128 29.90 18.28 -15.35
CA PRO A 128 31.19 18.11 -14.68
C PRO A 128 31.76 16.69 -14.90
N GLU A 129 33.09 16.58 -14.85
CA GLU A 129 33.78 15.30 -14.96
C GLU A 129 33.20 14.27 -13.97
N ASN A 130 33.06 13.03 -14.45
CA ASN A 130 32.42 11.91 -13.76
C ASN A 130 30.91 12.07 -13.46
N THR A 131 30.20 12.94 -14.17
CA THR A 131 28.73 13.01 -14.09
C THR A 131 28.10 12.24 -15.24
N TYR A 132 27.21 11.30 -14.94
CA TYR A 132 26.51 10.46 -15.91
C TYR A 132 25.01 10.71 -15.88
N LEU A 133 24.39 10.61 -17.05
CA LEU A 133 22.95 10.71 -17.25
C LEU A 133 22.35 9.30 -17.41
N GLY A 134 21.51 8.91 -16.48
CA GLY A 134 20.76 7.65 -16.50
C GLY A 134 19.37 7.84 -17.08
N ILE A 135 19.01 7.04 -18.08
CA ILE A 135 17.66 6.96 -18.65
C ILE A 135 17.14 5.54 -18.50
N TYR A 136 15.87 5.37 -18.14
CA TYR A 136 15.29 4.04 -18.01
C TYR A 136 15.23 3.32 -19.36
N ARG A 137 15.73 2.07 -19.37
CA ARG A 137 15.67 1.17 -20.53
C ARG A 137 14.23 0.94 -21.01
N ALA A 138 13.27 1.00 -20.09
CA ALA A 138 11.86 0.73 -20.37
C ALA A 138 11.19 1.76 -21.31
N ILE A 139 11.80 2.93 -21.53
CA ILE A 139 11.30 3.97 -22.46
C ILE A 139 11.62 3.64 -23.92
N PHE A 140 12.57 2.72 -24.16
CA PHE A 140 12.97 2.34 -25.51
C PHE A 140 12.26 1.06 -25.96
N THR A 141 11.87 1.01 -27.23
CA THR A 141 11.32 -0.21 -27.85
C THR A 141 12.35 -1.35 -27.82
N ASN A 142 11.89 -2.60 -28.00
CA ASN A 142 12.80 -3.75 -27.97
C ASN A 142 13.87 -3.67 -29.08
N ASP A 143 13.51 -3.17 -30.25
CA ASP A 143 14.43 -3.05 -31.40
C ASP A 143 15.53 -2.01 -31.12
N ASN A 144 15.15 -0.88 -30.54
CA ASN A 144 16.08 0.18 -30.14
C ASN A 144 17.04 -0.26 -29.03
N GLN A 145 16.68 -1.30 -28.28
CA GLN A 145 17.45 -1.82 -27.16
C GLN A 145 18.58 -2.78 -27.55
N GLU A 146 18.54 -3.31 -28.77
CA GLU A 146 19.53 -4.24 -29.32
C GLU A 146 20.73 -3.50 -29.90
N TYR A 147 20.51 -2.35 -30.53
CA TYR A 147 21.54 -1.50 -31.12
C TYR A 147 21.87 -0.30 -30.22
N GLY A 148 22.77 -0.50 -29.25
CA GLY A 148 23.14 0.53 -28.27
C GLY A 148 23.69 1.82 -28.88
N SER A 149 24.46 1.72 -29.98
CA SER A 149 25.05 2.88 -30.67
C SER A 149 24.01 3.82 -31.31
N LEU A 150 22.87 3.28 -31.76
CA LEU A 150 21.77 4.05 -32.38
C LEU A 150 20.86 4.73 -31.35
N LEU A 151 21.07 4.47 -30.05
CA LEU A 151 20.18 4.96 -29.00
C LEU A 151 20.19 6.49 -28.88
N VAL A 152 21.33 7.11 -29.16
CA VAL A 152 21.45 8.58 -29.19
C VAL A 152 20.58 9.17 -30.31
N ASP A 153 20.58 8.53 -31.49
CA ASP A 153 19.76 8.98 -32.63
C ASP A 153 18.26 8.78 -32.36
N VAL A 154 17.89 7.71 -31.64
CA VAL A 154 16.53 7.49 -31.18
C VAL A 154 16.08 8.61 -30.23
N ILE A 155 16.93 9.01 -29.29
CA ILE A 155 16.62 10.13 -28.38
C ILE A 155 16.46 11.43 -29.18
N LYS A 156 17.32 11.69 -30.17
CA LYS A 156 17.22 12.86 -31.05
C LYS A 156 15.89 12.87 -31.83
N LYS A 157 15.47 11.73 -32.37
CA LYS A 157 14.19 11.61 -33.09
C LYS A 157 12.95 11.78 -32.20
N LYS A 158 13.07 11.45 -30.91
CA LYS A 158 11.98 11.52 -29.93
C LYS A 158 11.84 12.88 -29.24
N GLN A 159 12.56 13.91 -29.68
CA GLN A 159 12.40 15.26 -29.13
C GLN A 159 11.09 15.88 -29.59
N LEU A 160 10.34 16.42 -28.64
CA LEU A 160 9.02 17.04 -28.86
C LEU A 160 9.08 18.52 -28.51
N THR A 161 8.48 19.34 -29.34
CA THR A 161 8.35 20.78 -29.09
C THR A 161 7.29 21.03 -28.01
N PRO A 162 7.56 21.90 -27.02
CA PRO A 162 6.59 22.20 -25.98
C PRO A 162 5.41 22.97 -26.55
N ARG A 163 4.18 22.64 -26.10
CA ARG A 163 3.00 23.43 -26.42
C ARG A 163 3.07 24.76 -25.68
N SER A 164 3.02 25.87 -26.42
CA SER A 164 2.86 27.20 -25.83
C SER A 164 1.43 27.31 -25.29
N ASN A 165 1.29 27.85 -24.07
CA ASN A 165 -0.02 28.27 -23.59
C ASN A 165 -0.43 29.48 -24.45
N ALA A 166 -1.14 29.24 -25.56
CA ALA A 166 -1.92 30.30 -26.18
C ALA A 166 -2.87 30.82 -25.08
N LYS A 167 -2.69 32.08 -24.69
CA LYS A 167 -3.65 32.78 -23.85
C LYS A 167 -5.02 32.60 -24.51
N ILE A 168 -5.95 32.00 -23.77
CA ILE A 168 -7.36 31.94 -24.12
C ILE A 168 -7.86 33.38 -24.11
N TYR A 169 -7.74 34.08 -25.22
CA TYR A 169 -8.67 35.15 -25.55
C TYR A 169 -9.90 34.44 -26.11
N PRO A 170 -11.12 34.76 -25.65
CA PRO A 170 -12.34 34.21 -26.22
C PRO A 170 -12.50 34.78 -27.63
N ASN A 171 -11.87 34.12 -28.60
CA ASN A 171 -12.15 34.31 -30.01
C ASN A 171 -13.18 33.23 -30.38
N PRO A 172 -14.35 33.60 -30.92
CA PRO A 172 -15.48 32.68 -31.10
C PRO A 172 -15.25 31.58 -32.16
N ASN A 173 -14.08 31.52 -32.82
CA ASN A 173 -13.83 30.64 -33.97
C ASN A 173 -12.61 29.72 -33.84
N ASN A 174 -11.97 29.62 -32.66
CA ASN A 174 -10.93 28.60 -32.41
C ASN A 174 -11.27 27.85 -31.13
N GLU A 175 -12.30 27.01 -31.21
CA GLU A 175 -12.43 25.88 -30.29
C GLU A 175 -11.24 24.95 -30.55
N ILE A 176 -10.37 24.77 -29.56
CA ILE A 176 -9.42 23.66 -29.57
C ILE A 176 -10.28 22.41 -29.44
N SER A 177 -10.54 21.75 -30.57
CA SER A 177 -11.26 20.49 -30.61
C SER A 177 -10.48 19.48 -29.78
N SER A 178 -11.19 18.72 -28.94
CA SER A 178 -10.69 17.57 -28.19
C SER A 178 -10.01 16.49 -29.05
N GLU A 179 -10.03 16.66 -30.38
CA GLU A 179 -9.41 15.81 -31.39
C GLU A 179 -7.89 16.01 -31.47
N ASP A 180 -7.38 17.23 -31.27
CA ASP A 180 -5.93 17.53 -31.32
C ASP A 180 -5.13 16.96 -30.14
N LEU A 181 -5.81 16.58 -29.05
CA LEU A 181 -5.20 15.88 -27.91
C LEU A 181 -5.12 14.37 -28.13
N ASN A 182 -5.92 13.82 -29.03
CA ASN A 182 -5.97 12.38 -29.30
C ASN A 182 -4.85 11.91 -30.23
N HIS A 183 -4.25 12.81 -31.02
CA HIS A 183 -3.16 12.46 -31.94
C HIS A 183 -1.74 12.66 -31.37
N ASP A 184 -1.61 13.30 -30.20
CA ASP A 184 -0.31 13.47 -29.56
C ASP A 184 0.28 12.11 -29.15
N PRO A 185 1.61 11.94 -29.20
CA PRO A 185 2.24 10.75 -28.68
C PRO A 185 1.99 10.65 -27.17
N HIS A 186 1.45 9.53 -26.71
CA HIS A 186 1.05 9.32 -25.34
C HIS A 186 1.38 7.92 -24.82
N PHE A 187 1.48 7.83 -23.49
CA PHE A 187 1.64 6.57 -22.77
C PHE A 187 0.35 6.20 -22.06
N PHE A 188 0.06 4.90 -22.04
CA PHE A 188 -0.97 4.32 -21.20
C PHE A 188 -0.31 3.69 -19.97
N LEU A 189 -0.72 4.12 -18.76
CA LEU A 189 -0.22 3.60 -17.50
C LEU A 189 -1.37 2.98 -16.70
N CYS A 190 -1.19 1.76 -16.22
CA CYS A 190 -2.20 1.01 -15.49
C CYS A 190 -1.61 0.25 -14.30
N MET A 191 -2.26 0.36 -13.14
CA MET A 191 -1.92 -0.39 -11.93
C MET A 191 -3.17 -1.05 -11.36
N ILE A 192 -3.07 -2.35 -11.08
CA ILE A 192 -4.13 -3.13 -10.45
C ILE A 192 -3.55 -4.01 -9.33
N GLY A 193 -4.15 -3.93 -8.14
CA GLY A 193 -3.75 -4.74 -6.99
C GLY A 193 -4.52 -4.46 -5.71
N GLY A 194 -4.78 -5.50 -4.94
CA GLY A 194 -5.44 -5.38 -3.63
C GLY A 194 -6.84 -4.77 -3.65
N GLY A 195 -7.55 -4.84 -4.80
CA GLY A 195 -8.86 -4.21 -4.98
C GLY A 195 -8.82 -2.77 -5.46
N HIS A 196 -7.62 -2.19 -5.60
CA HIS A 196 -7.42 -0.88 -6.22
C HIS A 196 -7.07 -1.04 -7.70
N PHE A 197 -7.67 -0.19 -8.52
CA PHE A 197 -7.32 -0.02 -9.92
C PHE A 197 -7.10 1.47 -10.19
N ALA A 198 -6.06 1.79 -10.95
CA ALA A 198 -5.82 3.12 -11.48
C ALA A 198 -5.31 2.99 -12.90
N ALA A 199 -5.85 3.78 -13.82
CA ALA A 199 -5.35 3.91 -15.17
C ALA A 199 -5.34 5.37 -15.62
N THR A 200 -4.31 5.76 -16.38
CA THR A 200 -4.14 7.11 -16.89
C THR A 200 -3.51 7.05 -18.29
N VAL A 201 -4.04 7.86 -19.22
CA VAL A 201 -3.45 8.16 -20.52
C VAL A 201 -2.78 9.54 -20.41
N VAL A 202 -1.48 9.61 -20.68
CA VAL A 202 -0.67 10.82 -20.48
C VAL A 202 0.05 11.19 -21.77
N SER A 203 -0.11 12.44 -22.23
CA SER A 203 0.64 12.96 -23.39
C SER A 203 2.10 13.20 -23.03
N LEU A 204 3.00 12.86 -23.97
CA LEU A 204 4.44 13.11 -23.87
C LEU A 204 4.81 14.55 -24.21
N VAL A 205 3.88 15.31 -24.78
CA VAL A 205 4.15 16.70 -25.17
C VAL A 205 4.20 17.56 -23.90
N PRO A 206 5.34 18.24 -23.61
CA PRO A 206 5.47 19.05 -22.42
C PRO A 206 4.63 20.32 -22.53
N LYS A 207 4.00 20.71 -21.41
CA LYS A 207 3.29 21.99 -21.28
C LYS A 207 4.24 23.09 -20.83
N TYR A 208 4.24 24.22 -21.52
CA TYR A 208 4.99 25.39 -21.09
C TYR A 208 4.29 26.08 -19.91
N THR A 209 4.64 25.70 -18.69
CA THR A 209 4.20 26.42 -17.49
C THR A 209 5.17 27.58 -17.24
N GLN A 210 4.69 28.83 -17.27
CA GLN A 210 5.51 30.03 -16.98
C GLN A 210 5.99 30.12 -15.50
N ALA A 211 5.92 29.02 -14.75
CA ALA A 211 6.30 29.00 -13.35
C ALA A 211 7.83 28.89 -13.23
N LYS A 212 8.47 30.04 -13.06
CA LYS A 212 9.85 30.19 -12.54
C LYS A 212 10.03 29.67 -11.10
N GLU A 213 9.09 28.91 -10.54
CA GLU A 213 9.06 28.60 -9.11
C GLU A 213 8.99 27.10 -8.81
N ILE A 214 9.54 26.77 -7.64
CA ILE A 214 9.75 25.46 -7.03
C ILE A 214 8.37 24.86 -6.70
N GLY A 215 7.76 24.20 -7.68
CA GLY A 215 6.47 23.51 -7.53
C GLY A 215 6.57 22.01 -7.86
N PRO A 216 5.61 21.18 -7.42
CA PRO A 216 5.62 19.75 -7.67
C PRO A 216 5.56 19.46 -9.18
N MET A 217 6.56 18.75 -9.70
CA MET A 217 6.74 18.43 -11.14
C MET A 217 5.55 17.70 -11.77
N VAL A 218 4.65 17.16 -10.94
CA VAL A 218 3.38 16.55 -11.34
C VAL A 218 2.46 17.54 -12.07
N LYS A 219 2.56 18.85 -11.79
CA LYS A 219 1.74 19.90 -12.44
C LYS A 219 2.13 20.16 -13.90
N GLU A 220 3.31 19.70 -14.34
CA GLU A 220 3.78 19.85 -15.73
C GLU A 220 3.21 18.78 -16.67
N VAL A 221 2.50 17.77 -16.15
CA VAL A 221 2.03 16.60 -16.89
C VAL A 221 0.67 16.83 -17.53
N THR A 222 0.53 16.51 -18.82
CA THR A 222 -0.75 16.57 -19.55
C THR A 222 -1.49 15.24 -19.48
N VAL A 223 -2.52 15.17 -18.65
CA VAL A 223 -3.40 14.00 -18.58
C VAL A 223 -4.50 14.12 -19.64
N ILE A 224 -4.56 13.14 -20.55
CA ILE A 224 -5.62 13.02 -21.56
C ILE A 224 -6.86 12.39 -20.92
N ALA A 225 -6.68 11.25 -20.23
CA ALA A 225 -7.76 10.54 -19.54
C ALA A 225 -7.24 9.89 -18.26
N HIS A 226 -8.06 9.81 -17.22
CA HIS A 226 -7.73 9.09 -15.99
C HIS A 226 -8.97 8.46 -15.36
N LYS A 227 -8.79 7.32 -14.70
CA LYS A 227 -9.84 6.64 -13.95
C LYS A 227 -9.25 5.83 -12.80
N THR A 228 -9.91 5.84 -11.67
CA THR A 228 -9.56 5.02 -10.50
C THR A 228 -10.80 4.28 -9.99
N PHE A 229 -10.62 3.03 -9.61
CA PHE A 229 -11.65 2.22 -8.98
C PHE A 229 -11.11 1.62 -7.68
N HIS A 230 -12.01 1.40 -6.72
CA HIS A 230 -11.69 0.67 -5.51
C HIS A 230 -12.85 -0.20 -5.09
N ARG A 231 -12.58 -1.50 -4.90
CA ARG A 231 -13.52 -2.46 -4.32
C ARG A 231 -12.80 -3.28 -3.26
N TYR A 232 -13.47 -3.51 -2.13
CA TYR A 232 -12.92 -4.31 -1.04
C TYR A 232 -12.89 -5.80 -1.44
N THR A 233 -11.72 -6.29 -1.86
CA THR A 233 -11.51 -7.68 -2.32
C THR A 233 -10.64 -8.52 -1.38
N THR A 234 -9.93 -7.89 -0.45
CA THR A 234 -8.97 -8.57 0.45
C THR A 234 -9.53 -8.80 1.86
N ARG A 235 -8.88 -9.69 2.64
CA ARG A 235 -9.22 -9.94 4.05
C ARG A 235 -8.54 -8.91 4.96
N ARG A 236 -9.29 -8.32 5.90
CA ARG A 236 -8.72 -7.47 6.96
C ARG A 236 -7.70 -8.31 7.76
N LYS A 237 -6.53 -7.73 8.09
CA LYS A 237 -5.41 -8.34 8.85
C LYS A 237 -4.58 -9.43 8.14
N GLN A 238 -5.17 -10.29 7.31
CA GLN A 238 -4.43 -11.36 6.62
C GLN A 238 -3.82 -10.91 5.27
N GLY A 239 -4.42 -9.92 4.60
CA GLY A 239 -4.01 -9.49 3.27
C GLY A 239 -4.24 -10.55 2.19
N GLY A 240 -4.01 -10.18 0.92
CA GLY A 240 -4.15 -11.08 -0.23
C GLY A 240 -5.55 -11.12 -0.87
N ALA A 241 -5.59 -11.41 -2.17
CA ALA A 241 -6.84 -11.55 -2.94
C ALA A 241 -7.60 -12.82 -2.54
N GLN A 242 -8.94 -12.76 -2.55
CA GLN A 242 -9.78 -13.90 -2.15
C GLN A 242 -9.63 -15.07 -3.13
N SER A 243 -9.54 -14.80 -4.44
CA SER A 243 -9.27 -15.81 -5.47
C SER A 243 -7.94 -16.58 -5.25
N ALA A 244 -6.89 -15.90 -4.83
CA ALA A 244 -5.60 -16.53 -4.53
C ALA A 244 -5.69 -17.46 -3.31
N ASN A 245 -6.42 -17.05 -2.28
CA ASN A 245 -6.64 -17.88 -1.10
C ASN A 245 -7.55 -19.08 -1.40
N ASP A 246 -8.60 -18.90 -2.21
CA ASP A 246 -9.47 -19.98 -2.64
C ASP A 246 -8.72 -21.03 -3.48
N SER A 247 -7.77 -20.58 -4.31
CA SER A 247 -6.90 -21.47 -5.09
C SER A 247 -5.90 -22.24 -4.22
N ALA A 248 -5.41 -21.62 -3.14
CA ALA A 248 -4.38 -22.22 -2.28
C ALA A 248 -4.94 -23.12 -1.16
N LYS A 249 -6.08 -22.74 -0.56
CA LYS A 249 -6.64 -23.40 0.63
C LYS A 249 -8.05 -23.96 0.41
N GLY A 250 -8.55 -23.89 -0.83
CA GLY A 250 -9.91 -24.29 -1.17
C GLY A 250 -10.94 -23.16 -1.00
N ALA A 251 -12.03 -23.26 -1.76
CA ALA A 251 -13.08 -22.26 -1.79
C ALA A 251 -13.87 -22.23 -0.47
N ALA A 252 -13.67 -21.19 0.33
CA ALA A 252 -14.48 -20.98 1.53
C ALA A 252 -15.92 -20.56 1.15
N HIS A 253 -16.93 -21.11 1.82
CA HIS A 253 -18.36 -20.82 1.55
C HIS A 253 -18.98 -19.77 2.49
N SER A 254 -18.17 -18.97 3.19
CA SER A 254 -18.70 -17.94 4.09
C SER A 254 -19.26 -16.73 3.34
N ALA A 255 -20.21 -16.02 3.94
CA ALA A 255 -20.80 -14.80 3.39
C ALA A 255 -19.73 -13.74 3.03
N GLY A 256 -18.72 -13.58 3.88
CA GLY A 256 -17.59 -12.67 3.62
C GLY A 256 -16.66 -13.12 2.49
N ALA A 257 -16.56 -14.43 2.21
CA ALA A 257 -15.85 -14.93 1.03
C ALA A 257 -16.66 -14.67 -0.25
N GLY A 258 -17.98 -14.90 -0.21
CA GLY A 258 -18.90 -14.60 -1.31
C GLY A 258 -18.89 -13.13 -1.72
N LEU A 259 -18.97 -12.20 -0.76
CA LEU A 259 -18.94 -10.75 -1.04
C LEU A 259 -17.62 -10.32 -1.70
N ARG A 260 -16.48 -10.88 -1.28
CA ARG A 260 -15.18 -10.58 -1.90
C ARG A 260 -15.08 -11.13 -3.31
N ARG A 261 -15.60 -12.34 -3.60
CA ARG A 261 -15.68 -12.90 -4.96
C ARG A 261 -16.54 -12.03 -5.87
N TYR A 262 -17.70 -11.59 -5.38
CA TYR A 262 -18.57 -10.68 -6.10
C TYR A 262 -17.87 -9.35 -6.40
N ASN A 263 -17.17 -8.76 -5.42
CA ASN A 263 -16.40 -7.53 -5.61
C ASN A 263 -15.24 -7.71 -6.59
N GLU A 264 -14.56 -8.86 -6.60
CA GLU A 264 -13.52 -9.18 -7.59
C GLU A 264 -14.10 -9.29 -9.00
N GLN A 265 -15.28 -9.93 -9.17
CA GLN A 265 -15.98 -10.01 -10.45
C GLN A 265 -16.48 -8.64 -10.93
N ALA A 266 -17.06 -7.84 -10.02
CA ALA A 266 -17.50 -6.49 -10.33
C ALA A 266 -16.33 -5.60 -10.77
N LEU A 267 -15.20 -5.66 -10.05
CA LEU A 267 -13.98 -4.94 -10.43
C LEU A 267 -13.47 -5.39 -11.81
N ARG A 268 -13.50 -6.70 -12.08
CA ARG A 268 -13.09 -7.26 -13.38
C ARG A 268 -13.95 -6.71 -14.52
N ASN A 269 -15.27 -6.62 -14.32
CA ASN A 269 -16.19 -6.12 -15.32
C ASN A 269 -15.99 -4.61 -15.57
N GLU A 270 -15.87 -3.81 -14.51
CA GLU A 270 -15.61 -2.36 -14.61
C GLU A 270 -14.30 -2.06 -15.35
N VAL A 271 -13.24 -2.81 -15.06
CA VAL A 271 -11.96 -2.66 -15.75
C VAL A 271 -12.09 -3.00 -17.23
N ARG A 272 -12.82 -4.06 -17.59
CA ARG A 272 -13.02 -4.45 -19.00
C ARG A 272 -13.83 -3.43 -19.79
N VAL A 273 -14.89 -2.90 -19.19
CA VAL A 273 -15.68 -1.83 -19.80
C VAL A 273 -14.81 -0.60 -20.03
N LEU A 274 -14.03 -0.18 -19.03
CA LEU A 274 -13.12 0.95 -19.19
C LEU A 274 -12.08 0.73 -20.30
N LEU A 275 -11.47 -0.45 -20.37
CA LEU A 275 -10.50 -0.76 -21.42
C LEU A 275 -11.16 -0.70 -22.81
N GLN A 276 -12.42 -1.13 -22.93
CA GLN A 276 -13.18 -1.08 -24.19
C GLN A 276 -13.47 0.37 -24.59
N ASP A 277 -13.89 1.21 -23.63
CA ASP A 277 -14.11 2.65 -23.86
C ASP A 277 -12.81 3.36 -24.29
N TRP A 278 -11.67 2.91 -23.77
CA TRP A 278 -10.36 3.48 -24.05
C TRP A 278 -9.60 2.76 -25.17
N LYS A 279 -10.25 1.87 -25.91
CA LYS A 279 -9.62 1.04 -26.94
C LYS A 279 -8.82 1.85 -27.95
N GLU A 280 -9.39 2.97 -28.43
CA GLU A 280 -8.72 3.82 -29.42
C GLU A 280 -7.45 4.46 -28.85
N MET A 281 -7.54 5.06 -27.67
CA MET A 281 -6.39 5.65 -26.96
C MET A 281 -5.32 4.60 -26.61
N ILE A 282 -5.71 3.38 -26.20
CA ILE A 282 -4.74 2.32 -25.91
C ILE A 282 -4.03 1.87 -27.19
N ASN A 283 -4.75 1.76 -28.30
CA ASN A 283 -4.17 1.33 -29.57
C ASN A 283 -3.21 2.37 -30.15
N SER A 284 -3.48 3.67 -30.01
CA SER A 284 -2.60 4.76 -30.41
C SER A 284 -1.40 4.97 -29.49
N SER A 285 -1.39 4.37 -28.29
CA SER A 285 -0.31 4.57 -27.32
C SER A 285 1.02 3.99 -27.81
N GLU A 286 2.10 4.72 -27.54
CA GLU A 286 3.45 4.32 -27.94
C GLU A 286 3.99 3.20 -27.03
N LEU A 287 3.80 3.37 -25.72
CA LEU A 287 4.18 2.39 -24.69
C LEU A 287 3.07 2.22 -23.67
N ILE A 288 2.98 0.99 -23.17
CA ILE A 288 1.96 0.55 -22.22
C ILE A 288 2.66 0.05 -20.95
N PHE A 289 2.52 0.80 -19.86
CA PHE A 289 3.09 0.42 -18.56
C PHE A 289 2.03 -0.21 -17.68
N ILE A 290 2.19 -1.50 -17.37
CA ILE A 290 1.22 -2.26 -16.58
C ILE A 290 1.89 -2.87 -15.37
N ARG A 291 1.25 -2.67 -14.21
CA ARG A 291 1.51 -3.45 -13.01
C ARG A 291 0.25 -4.20 -12.60
N ALA A 292 0.32 -5.51 -12.60
CA ALA A 292 -0.74 -6.38 -12.11
C ALA A 292 -0.18 -7.35 -11.06
N THR A 293 -0.57 -7.16 -9.79
CA THR A 293 -0.08 -8.02 -8.71
C THR A 293 -0.87 -9.31 -8.63
N GLY A 294 -0.24 -10.45 -8.90
CA GLY A 294 -0.86 -11.78 -8.84
C GLY A 294 -1.58 -12.21 -10.11
N SER A 295 -1.76 -13.52 -10.27
CA SER A 295 -2.33 -14.16 -11.46
C SER A 295 -3.76 -13.71 -11.76
N SER A 296 -4.62 -13.58 -10.74
CA SER A 296 -6.01 -13.14 -10.91
C SER A 296 -6.10 -11.75 -11.55
N ASN A 297 -5.27 -10.80 -11.12
CA ASN A 297 -5.28 -9.44 -11.68
C ASN A 297 -4.68 -9.40 -13.09
N ARG A 298 -3.66 -10.23 -13.37
CA ARG A 298 -3.17 -10.43 -14.75
C ARG A 298 -4.25 -11.00 -15.65
N ASN A 299 -5.04 -11.97 -15.17
CA ASN A 299 -6.17 -12.55 -15.91
C ASN A 299 -7.33 -11.56 -16.13
N THR A 300 -7.48 -10.55 -15.28
CA THR A 300 -8.44 -9.45 -15.52
C THR A 300 -8.07 -8.65 -16.76
N LEU A 301 -6.77 -8.37 -16.97
CA LEU A 301 -6.27 -7.56 -18.08
C LEU A 301 -6.01 -8.39 -19.35
N PHE A 302 -5.32 -9.51 -19.22
CA PHE A 302 -4.78 -10.33 -20.33
C PHE A 302 -5.49 -11.68 -20.52
N GLY A 303 -6.43 -12.02 -19.64
CA GLY A 303 -7.14 -13.30 -19.73
C GLY A 303 -7.92 -13.44 -21.05
N PRO A 304 -8.35 -14.66 -21.40
CA PRO A 304 -9.33 -14.82 -22.47
C PRO A 304 -10.66 -14.19 -22.04
N TYR A 305 -11.15 -13.23 -22.84
CA TYR A 305 -12.50 -12.68 -22.74
C TYR A 305 -12.93 -12.02 -24.05
N ASP A 306 -14.25 -11.91 -24.21
CA ASP A 306 -14.85 -11.27 -25.38
C ASP A 306 -14.45 -9.80 -25.45
N GLY A 307 -13.91 -9.37 -26.61
CA GLY A 307 -13.43 -7.99 -26.79
C GLY A 307 -12.08 -7.72 -26.13
N GLN A 308 -11.18 -8.70 -26.04
CA GLN A 308 -9.83 -8.50 -25.50
C GLN A 308 -9.06 -7.41 -26.25
N ILE A 309 -8.67 -6.35 -25.53
CA ILE A 309 -7.93 -5.21 -26.07
C ILE A 309 -6.42 -5.35 -25.85
N LEU A 310 -6.03 -5.81 -24.64
CA LEU A 310 -4.63 -6.00 -24.27
C LEU A 310 -4.23 -7.47 -24.48
N ARG A 311 -3.22 -7.69 -25.31
CA ARG A 311 -2.63 -9.02 -25.58
C ARG A 311 -1.31 -9.16 -24.84
N GLN A 312 -1.02 -10.35 -24.33
CA GLN A 312 0.19 -10.59 -23.56
C GLN A 312 1.47 -10.48 -24.41
N GLU A 313 1.35 -10.73 -25.72
CA GLU A 313 2.42 -10.71 -26.72
C GLU A 313 2.71 -9.31 -27.29
N ASP A 314 2.01 -8.27 -26.86
CA ASP A 314 2.23 -6.92 -27.38
C ASP A 314 3.59 -6.37 -26.93
N PRO A 315 4.52 -6.04 -27.85
CA PRO A 315 5.88 -5.58 -27.53
C PRO A 315 5.92 -4.21 -26.83
N ARG A 316 4.81 -3.45 -26.85
CA ARG A 316 4.67 -2.15 -26.17
C ARG A 316 4.45 -2.31 -24.67
N ILE A 317 4.03 -3.48 -24.20
CA ILE A 317 3.73 -3.73 -22.79
C ILE A 317 5.03 -3.87 -22.00
N ARG A 318 5.13 -3.11 -20.91
CA ARG A 318 6.27 -3.08 -20.00
C ARG A 318 5.82 -3.08 -18.55
N GLY A 319 6.64 -3.65 -17.68
CA GLY A 319 6.54 -3.44 -16.24
C GLY A 319 7.23 -2.15 -15.80
N PHE A 320 6.89 -1.66 -14.61
CA PHE A 320 7.60 -0.54 -14.00
C PHE A 320 8.98 -0.99 -13.50
N PRO A 321 10.09 -0.30 -13.87
CA PRO A 321 11.46 -0.70 -13.52
C PRO A 321 11.90 -0.29 -12.10
N PHE A 322 10.95 0.16 -11.26
CA PHE A 322 11.16 0.63 -9.90
C PHE A 322 9.99 0.22 -9.00
N SER A 323 10.16 0.38 -7.68
CA SER A 323 9.11 0.11 -6.71
C SER A 323 7.97 1.14 -6.82
N THR A 324 6.75 0.62 -6.88
CA THR A 324 5.52 1.42 -6.98
C THR A 324 4.66 1.24 -5.73
N ARG A 325 3.97 2.29 -5.30
CA ARG A 325 3.06 2.32 -4.16
C ARG A 325 1.66 1.80 -4.53
N ARG A 326 0.65 2.09 -3.70
CA ARG A 326 -0.77 1.73 -3.94
C ARG A 326 -1.25 2.33 -5.27
N ALA A 327 -2.10 1.59 -6.00
CA ALA A 327 -2.66 2.06 -7.27
C ALA A 327 -3.58 3.27 -7.04
N THR A 328 -3.05 4.47 -7.32
CA THR A 328 -3.75 5.75 -7.28
C THR A 328 -3.33 6.60 -8.47
N GLN A 329 -4.11 7.63 -8.82
CA GLN A 329 -3.73 8.56 -9.89
C GLN A 329 -2.40 9.26 -9.57
N THR A 330 -2.21 9.71 -8.33
CA THR A 330 -0.97 10.36 -7.89
C THR A 330 0.24 9.45 -8.07
N GLU A 331 0.10 8.15 -7.78
CA GLU A 331 1.17 7.18 -7.98
C GLU A 331 1.49 6.94 -9.45
N LEU A 332 0.48 6.91 -10.33
CA LEU A 332 0.69 6.82 -11.78
C LEU A 332 1.42 8.06 -12.31
N LEU A 333 1.04 9.26 -11.86
CA LEU A 333 1.70 10.50 -12.26
C LEU A 333 3.13 10.57 -11.73
N ARG A 334 3.37 10.19 -10.47
CA ARG A 334 4.72 10.05 -9.90
C ARG A 334 5.55 9.07 -10.72
N SER A 335 4.97 7.93 -11.09
CA SER A 335 5.66 6.90 -11.89
C SER A 335 5.97 7.40 -13.30
N PHE A 336 5.07 8.17 -13.92
CA PHE A 336 5.31 8.81 -15.21
C PHE A 336 6.45 9.82 -15.14
N VAL A 337 6.45 10.70 -14.12
CA VAL A 337 7.55 11.65 -13.90
C VAL A 337 8.86 10.91 -13.66
N GLU A 338 8.86 9.86 -12.85
CA GLU A 338 10.06 9.05 -12.59
C GLU A 338 10.60 8.39 -13.87
N LEU A 339 9.73 7.81 -14.70
CA LEU A 339 10.12 7.21 -15.98
C LEU A 339 10.72 8.24 -16.94
N THR A 340 10.10 9.40 -17.07
CA THR A 340 10.42 10.37 -18.13
C THR A 340 11.50 11.38 -17.77
N ARG A 341 12.03 11.33 -16.54
CA ARG A 341 13.09 12.22 -16.06
C ARG A 341 14.43 11.52 -16.04
N THR A 342 15.47 12.23 -16.48
CA THR A 342 16.85 11.72 -16.46
C THR A 342 17.39 11.71 -15.04
N LYS A 343 18.08 10.64 -14.64
CA LYS A 343 18.84 10.59 -13.38
C LYS A 343 20.24 11.14 -13.58
N ILE A 344 20.69 12.04 -12.72
CA ILE A 344 22.04 12.61 -12.78
C ILE A 344 22.84 12.00 -11.62
N VAL A 345 23.94 11.32 -11.93
CA VAL A 345 24.79 10.66 -10.92
C VAL A 345 26.22 11.14 -11.09
N LYS A 346 26.86 11.54 -10.00
CA LYS A 346 28.30 11.82 -9.95
C LYS A 346 29.00 10.60 -9.38
N ILE A 347 30.05 10.13 -10.03
CA ILE A 347 30.76 8.91 -9.64
C ILE A 347 32.19 9.30 -9.34
N ASP A 348 32.61 9.21 -8.08
CA ASP A 348 34.01 9.46 -7.77
C ASP A 348 34.84 8.22 -8.14
N PRO A 349 35.81 8.33 -9.07
CA PRO A 349 36.54 7.17 -9.62
C PRO A 349 37.37 6.42 -8.57
N LEU A 350 37.60 7.02 -7.39
CA LEU A 350 38.31 6.42 -6.26
C LEU A 350 37.47 5.36 -5.52
N ALA A 351 36.14 5.48 -5.51
CA ALA A 351 35.25 4.54 -4.82
C ALA A 351 35.05 3.22 -5.61
N THR A 352 35.08 3.28 -6.94
CA THR A 352 34.92 2.12 -7.84
C THR A 352 36.08 1.12 -7.78
N LYS A 353 37.30 1.54 -7.42
CA LYS A 353 38.46 0.63 -7.31
C LYS A 353 38.48 -0.20 -6.01
N ALA A 354 37.66 0.15 -5.02
CA ALA A 354 37.58 -0.55 -3.74
C ALA A 354 36.65 -1.77 -3.76
N VAL A 355 35.82 -1.93 -4.79
CA VAL A 355 34.86 -3.03 -4.93
C VAL A 355 35.27 -3.87 -6.15
N LYS A 356 36.14 -4.86 -5.92
CA LYS A 356 36.25 -6.05 -6.79
C LYS A 356 35.55 -7.20 -6.09
N PRO A 357 34.86 -8.11 -6.81
CA PRO A 357 34.12 -9.19 -6.19
C PRO A 357 35.12 -10.21 -5.62
N LYS A 358 35.17 -10.34 -4.28
CA LYS A 358 35.79 -11.49 -3.63
C LYS A 358 34.82 -12.66 -3.72
N THR A 359 35.12 -13.61 -4.59
CA THR A 359 34.78 -15.02 -4.39
C THR A 359 35.39 -15.53 -3.06
N SER A 360 34.76 -16.58 -2.53
CA SER A 360 35.12 -17.44 -1.37
C SER A 360 34.94 -16.88 0.04
N GLU A 361 33.98 -17.49 0.75
CA GLU A 361 34.15 -18.28 1.98
C GLU A 361 35.23 -17.84 3.00
N GLU A 362 34.74 -17.67 4.24
CA GLU A 362 35.37 -17.91 5.54
C GLU A 362 36.53 -17.01 6.06
N ASN A 363 36.21 -16.34 7.19
CA ASN A 363 36.98 -16.10 8.42
C ASN A 363 38.53 -16.02 8.35
N CYS A 364 39.11 -14.88 8.74
CA CYS A 364 39.79 -14.72 10.03
C CYS A 364 40.44 -13.33 10.20
N SER A 365 40.38 -12.86 11.45
CA SER A 365 41.08 -11.77 12.14
C SER A 365 42.37 -11.18 11.53
N SER A 366 42.50 -9.85 11.55
CA SER A 366 43.34 -9.12 12.54
C SER A 366 43.71 -7.68 12.09
N THR A 367 43.57 -6.79 13.07
CA THR A 367 43.94 -5.37 13.16
C THR A 367 45.47 -5.18 12.97
N SER A 368 46.01 -4.17 12.27
CA SER A 368 46.31 -2.86 12.89
C SER A 368 47.04 -1.85 11.97
N MET A 369 46.57 -0.58 12.05
CA MET A 369 47.30 0.70 12.19
C MET A 369 48.22 1.23 11.06
N LYS A 370 48.36 2.54 10.78
CA LYS A 370 47.60 3.81 10.99
C LYS A 370 48.44 4.95 10.35
N GLY A 371 47.78 6.01 9.86
CA GLY A 371 48.36 7.36 9.62
C GLY A 371 47.41 8.24 8.80
N LYS A 372 46.36 8.87 9.38
CA LYS A 372 46.22 10.27 9.91
C LYS A 372 46.66 11.38 8.94
N LYS A 373 45.99 12.54 8.74
CA LYS A 373 44.67 13.18 9.08
C LYS A 373 44.61 14.49 8.22
N SER A 374 43.48 14.99 7.71
CA SER A 374 42.49 15.90 8.35
C SER A 374 41.34 16.20 7.34
N ALA A 375 40.06 16.53 7.65
CA ALA A 375 39.33 16.95 8.85
C ALA A 375 37.84 16.46 8.73
N THR A 376 37.33 15.57 9.60
CA THR A 376 36.63 15.72 10.89
C THR A 376 35.10 15.49 10.83
N ALA A 377 34.72 14.22 10.73
CA ALA A 377 33.54 13.63 11.38
C ALA A 377 34.03 12.39 12.15
N PRO A 378 33.60 12.13 13.40
CA PRO A 378 34.11 11.01 14.19
C PRO A 378 33.71 9.67 13.59
N LEU A 379 34.69 8.80 13.36
CA LEU A 379 34.46 7.39 13.05
C LEU A 379 33.81 6.76 14.28
N LEU A 380 32.59 6.21 14.09
CA LEU A 380 31.88 5.46 15.12
C LEU A 380 32.77 4.31 15.60
N THR A 381 32.77 4.10 16.90
CA THR A 381 33.51 3.03 17.57
C THR A 381 32.85 1.69 17.26
N GLU A 382 33.58 0.58 17.22
CA GLU A 382 32.99 -0.76 16.94
C GLU A 382 31.83 -1.09 17.90
N GLU A 383 31.93 -0.64 19.15
CA GLU A 383 30.87 -0.76 20.16
C GLU A 383 29.62 0.07 19.81
N GLU A 384 29.79 1.25 19.20
CA GLU A 384 28.70 2.11 18.77
C GLU A 384 27.95 1.52 17.57
N GLU A 385 28.65 0.85 16.66
CA GLU A 385 28.03 0.11 15.54
C GLU A 385 27.21 -1.09 16.03
N ILE A 386 27.72 -1.83 17.02
CA ILE A 386 27.00 -2.94 17.66
C ILE A 386 25.74 -2.42 18.39
N ASN A 387 25.86 -1.31 19.13
CA ASN A 387 24.73 -0.69 19.81
C ASN A 387 23.69 -0.11 18.84
N LEU A 388 24.12 0.41 17.69
CA LEU A 388 23.23 0.84 16.60
C LEU A 388 22.43 -0.35 16.06
N LEU A 389 23.09 -1.49 15.84
CA LEU A 389 22.44 -2.72 15.37
C LEU A 389 21.41 -3.23 16.39
N HIS A 390 21.78 -3.33 17.66
CA HIS A 390 20.87 -3.73 18.73
C HIS A 390 19.67 -2.79 18.85
N THR A 391 19.91 -1.48 18.78
CA THR A 391 18.85 -0.45 18.76
C THR A 391 17.88 -0.70 17.63
N SER A 392 18.37 -0.87 16.40
CA SER A 392 17.52 -1.11 15.22
C SER A 392 16.67 -2.38 15.37
N GLN A 393 17.26 -3.48 15.86
CA GLN A 393 16.54 -4.74 16.03
C GLN A 393 15.48 -4.66 17.13
N ILE A 394 15.81 -4.10 18.29
CA ILE A 394 14.89 -3.97 19.43
C ILE A 394 13.71 -3.06 19.06
N GLN A 395 13.98 -1.90 18.44
CA GLN A 395 12.92 -0.99 18.01
C GLN A 395 12.01 -1.62 16.95
N ALA A 396 12.57 -2.42 16.02
CA ALA A 396 11.77 -3.13 15.03
C ALA A 396 10.83 -4.18 15.68
N LEU A 397 11.29 -4.90 16.70
CA LEU A 397 10.48 -5.88 17.43
C LEU A 397 9.36 -5.21 18.25
N ILE A 398 9.65 -4.07 18.88
CA ILE A 398 8.68 -3.27 19.63
C ILE A 398 7.60 -2.69 18.70
N ARG A 399 7.99 -2.06 17.59
CA ARG A 399 7.03 -1.52 16.59
C ARG A 399 6.15 -2.61 15.96
N ARG A 400 6.65 -3.85 15.88
CA ARG A 400 5.89 -5.01 15.39
C ARG A 400 5.10 -5.74 16.47
N GLN A 401 5.12 -5.27 17.73
CA GLN A 401 4.45 -5.87 18.88
C GLN A 401 4.82 -7.35 19.12
N ARG A 402 6.08 -7.74 18.85
CA ARG A 402 6.56 -9.13 18.99
C ARG A 402 7.23 -9.36 20.35
N LEU A 403 6.45 -9.38 21.44
CA LEU A 403 6.96 -9.54 22.80
C LEU A 403 7.86 -10.78 23.02
N PRO A 404 7.49 -12.01 22.60
CA PRO A 404 8.32 -13.18 22.90
C PRO A 404 9.68 -13.11 22.21
N ALA A 405 9.70 -12.66 20.95
CA ALA A 405 10.94 -12.48 20.19
C ALA A 405 11.83 -11.38 20.80
N LEU A 406 11.23 -10.30 21.32
CA LEU A 406 11.95 -9.25 22.03
C LEU A 406 12.63 -9.78 23.30
N LEU A 407 11.88 -10.52 24.14
CA LEU A 407 12.45 -11.11 25.36
C LEU A 407 13.54 -12.15 25.06
N THR A 408 13.35 -12.97 24.02
CA THR A 408 14.38 -13.91 23.57
C THR A 408 15.62 -13.18 23.07
N TYR A 409 15.46 -12.10 22.30
CA TYR A 409 16.57 -11.30 21.76
C TYR A 409 17.38 -10.62 22.86
N LEU A 410 16.72 -10.04 23.87
CA LEU A 410 17.40 -9.44 25.02
C LEU A 410 18.22 -10.47 25.78
N LYS A 411 17.64 -11.67 26.01
CA LYS A 411 18.33 -12.77 26.71
C LYS A 411 19.49 -13.35 25.90
N SER A 412 19.30 -13.58 24.59
CA SER A 412 20.33 -14.20 23.74
C SER A 412 21.56 -13.33 23.57
N ASN A 413 21.39 -12.00 23.55
CA ASN A 413 22.48 -11.04 23.42
C ASN A 413 22.95 -10.49 24.78
N LEU A 414 22.45 -11.04 25.90
CA LEU A 414 22.78 -10.61 27.27
C LEU A 414 22.61 -9.09 27.50
N LEU A 415 21.59 -8.50 26.86
CA LEU A 415 21.29 -7.08 26.94
C LEU A 415 20.37 -6.79 28.13
N SER A 416 20.62 -5.66 28.78
CA SER A 416 19.72 -5.16 29.84
C SER A 416 18.32 -4.89 29.26
N PRO A 417 17.24 -5.23 29.99
CA PRO A 417 15.88 -4.80 29.67
C PRO A 417 15.73 -3.27 29.54
N ASP A 418 16.64 -2.53 30.17
CA ASP A 418 16.71 -1.07 30.19
C ASP A 418 17.77 -0.51 29.23
N PHE A 419 18.11 -1.28 28.19
CA PHE A 419 19.05 -0.88 27.15
C PHE A 419 18.70 0.51 26.59
N ARG A 420 19.67 1.44 26.61
CA ARG A 420 19.49 2.79 26.06
C ARG A 420 19.75 2.78 24.57
N PHE A 421 18.80 3.31 23.79
CA PHE A 421 18.93 3.39 22.34
C PHE A 421 20.03 4.36 21.92
N TYR A 422 20.77 3.97 20.89
CA TYR A 422 21.89 4.70 20.34
C TYR A 422 21.65 5.06 18.85
N PRO A 423 22.05 6.25 18.38
CA PRO A 423 22.54 7.41 19.13
C PRO A 423 21.45 8.09 19.98
N PRO A 424 21.79 8.68 21.14
CA PRO A 424 20.82 9.35 22.01
C PRO A 424 20.28 10.67 21.43
N ASP A 425 21.03 11.31 20.52
CA ASP A 425 20.72 12.64 19.97
C ASP A 425 19.62 12.63 18.90
N ILE A 426 19.20 11.44 18.45
CA ILE A 426 18.10 11.33 17.49
C ILE A 426 16.78 11.66 18.21
N PRO A 427 15.91 12.53 17.67
CA PRO A 427 14.67 12.93 18.33
C PRO A 427 13.81 11.75 18.80
N GLN A 428 13.74 10.69 17.99
CA GLN A 428 13.02 9.47 18.34
C GLN A 428 13.58 8.76 19.59
N ASN A 429 14.90 8.71 19.74
CA ASN A 429 15.57 8.10 20.89
C ASN A 429 15.58 9.06 22.10
N PHE A 430 15.52 10.37 21.87
CA PHE A 430 15.43 11.38 22.93
C PHE A 430 14.12 11.26 23.71
N HIS A 431 12.98 11.14 23.01
CA HIS A 431 11.67 10.98 23.63
C HIS A 431 11.45 9.56 24.18
N ALA A 432 11.93 8.53 23.47
CA ALA A 432 11.73 7.12 23.83
C ALA A 432 13.07 6.39 23.91
N SER A 433 13.83 6.64 24.97
CA SER A 433 15.23 6.21 25.10
C SER A 433 15.44 4.76 25.51
N SER A 434 14.39 4.05 25.95
CA SER A 434 14.44 2.64 26.35
C SER A 434 13.30 1.82 25.75
N PRO A 435 13.40 0.47 25.75
CA PRO A 435 12.33 -0.41 25.31
C PRO A 435 10.98 -0.14 25.98
N LEU A 436 10.99 0.11 27.30
CA LEU A 436 9.77 0.39 28.07
C LEU A 436 9.18 1.77 27.72
N LEU A 437 10.03 2.80 27.57
CA LEU A 437 9.60 4.13 27.15
C LEU A 437 8.99 4.11 25.74
N LEU A 438 9.58 3.35 24.81
CA LEU A 438 9.05 3.18 23.44
C LEU A 438 7.76 2.35 23.41
N ALA A 439 7.65 1.30 24.22
CA ALA A 439 6.41 0.55 24.35
C ALA A 439 5.25 1.42 24.88
N SER A 440 5.58 2.35 25.79
CA SER A 440 4.63 3.27 26.40
C SER A 440 4.19 4.38 25.44
N SER A 441 5.11 4.95 24.65
CA SER A 441 4.76 5.94 23.63
C SER A 441 3.91 5.36 22.49
N LEU A 442 4.05 4.07 22.21
CA LEU A 442 3.19 3.34 21.26
C LEU A 442 1.88 2.84 21.89
N ASN A 443 1.61 3.14 23.17
CA ASN A 443 0.42 2.71 23.91
C ASN A 443 0.15 1.19 23.82
N SER A 444 1.22 0.39 23.88
CA SER A 444 1.12 -1.07 23.73
C SER A 444 1.07 -1.78 25.09
N THR A 445 -0.14 -1.99 25.62
CA THR A 445 -0.39 -2.68 26.90
C THR A 445 0.38 -4.00 27.03
N LEU A 446 0.32 -4.86 26.01
CA LEU A 446 0.98 -6.17 25.98
C LEU A 446 2.50 -6.10 26.13
N LEU A 447 3.13 -5.07 25.56
CA LEU A 447 4.58 -4.91 25.64
C LEU A 447 5.00 -4.33 26.98
N VAL A 448 4.22 -3.37 27.52
CA VAL A 448 4.46 -2.79 28.85
C VAL A 448 4.36 -3.86 29.92
N ASP A 449 3.26 -4.63 29.95
CA ASP A 449 3.10 -5.76 30.88
C ASP A 449 4.23 -6.78 30.73
N GLY A 450 4.57 -7.13 29.49
CA GLY A 450 5.61 -8.11 29.20
C GLY A 450 7.01 -7.68 29.64
N LEU A 451 7.37 -6.42 29.42
CA LEU A 451 8.67 -5.86 29.79
C LEU A 451 8.78 -5.67 31.30
N LEU A 452 7.73 -5.24 31.99
CA LEU A 452 7.74 -5.08 33.45
C LEU A 452 7.77 -6.44 34.17
N LEU A 453 6.87 -7.36 33.81
CA LEU A 453 6.68 -8.62 34.54
C LEU A 453 7.72 -9.68 34.17
N LYS A 454 8.04 -9.83 32.87
CA LYS A 454 8.92 -10.90 32.36
C LYS A 454 10.30 -10.39 31.97
N GLY A 455 10.38 -9.15 31.49
CA GLY A 455 11.64 -8.49 31.16
C GLY A 455 12.37 -7.99 32.41
N GLY A 456 11.63 -7.52 33.42
CA GLY A 456 12.20 -6.89 34.61
C GLY A 456 12.73 -5.49 34.35
N SER A 457 12.13 -4.75 33.42
CA SER A 457 12.47 -3.34 33.15
C SER A 457 12.10 -2.43 34.32
N ASP A 458 12.91 -1.40 34.55
CA ASP A 458 12.70 -0.41 35.62
C ASP A 458 11.79 0.73 35.14
N PRO A 459 10.60 0.92 35.76
CA PRO A 459 9.67 2.00 35.40
C PRO A 459 10.12 3.39 35.84
N SER A 460 11.13 3.51 36.72
CA SER A 460 11.61 4.79 37.26
C SER A 460 12.55 5.54 36.30
N ILE A 461 12.98 4.89 35.23
CA ILE A 461 13.90 5.48 34.25
C ILE A 461 13.21 6.59 33.46
N LYS A 462 13.86 7.76 33.45
CA LYS A 462 13.43 8.95 32.73
C LYS A 462 14.08 9.07 31.35
N ASN A 463 13.33 9.60 30.40
CA ASN A 463 13.83 9.95 29.06
C ASN A 463 14.65 11.26 29.08
N GLY A 464 15.09 11.72 27.90
CA GLY A 464 15.82 13.00 27.76
C GLY A 464 15.01 14.24 28.17
N GLU A 465 13.68 14.14 28.23
CA GLU A 465 12.77 15.19 28.72
C GLU A 465 12.51 15.14 30.22
N GLY A 466 13.04 14.16 30.93
CA GLY A 466 12.77 13.95 32.36
C GLY A 466 11.43 13.26 32.67
N LYS A 467 10.72 12.73 31.67
CA LYS A 467 9.45 12.01 31.83
C LYS A 467 9.65 10.52 32.03
N THR A 468 8.82 9.90 32.85
CA THR A 468 8.81 8.44 33.09
C THR A 468 7.97 7.70 32.04
N ALA A 469 8.12 6.37 31.96
CA ALA A 469 7.33 5.55 31.05
C ALA A 469 5.81 5.65 31.30
N PHE A 470 5.40 5.84 32.56
CA PHE A 470 4.00 6.03 32.92
C PHE A 470 3.44 7.37 32.42
N GLU A 471 4.23 8.45 32.52
CA GLU A 471 3.83 9.79 32.09
C GLU A 471 3.73 9.91 30.56
N ILE A 472 4.53 9.14 29.84
CA ILE A 472 4.49 9.09 28.36
C ILE A 472 3.28 8.32 27.84
N ALA A 473 2.72 7.39 28.63
CA ALA A 473 1.58 6.59 28.22
C ALA A 473 0.30 7.47 28.09
N GLY A 474 -0.16 7.66 26.85
CA GLY A 474 -1.35 8.44 26.54
C GLY A 474 -2.65 7.69 26.84
N GLU A 475 -2.66 6.37 26.61
CA GLU A 475 -3.84 5.53 26.76
C GLU A 475 -4.08 5.09 28.21
N ARG A 476 -5.36 5.11 28.62
CA ARG A 476 -5.76 4.69 29.97
C ARG A 476 -5.42 3.23 30.23
N SER A 477 -5.69 2.34 29.28
CA SER A 477 -5.38 0.91 29.37
C SER A 477 -3.87 0.66 29.58
N THR A 478 -3.01 1.44 28.92
CA THR A 478 -1.55 1.35 29.09
C THR A 478 -1.11 1.84 30.47
N ARG A 479 -1.73 2.90 31.00
CA ARG A 479 -1.51 3.34 32.39
C ARG A 479 -1.98 2.31 33.42
N GLN A 480 -3.06 1.58 33.13
CA GLN A 480 -3.55 0.51 34.00
C GLN A 480 -2.58 -0.68 34.04
N ALA A 481 -1.93 -1.01 32.91
CA ALA A 481 -0.89 -2.03 32.85
C ALA A 481 0.24 -1.77 33.87
N PHE A 482 0.69 -0.51 34.04
CA PHE A 482 1.66 -0.16 35.08
C PHE A 482 1.17 -0.41 36.50
N ARG A 483 -0.12 -0.17 36.77
CA ARG A 483 -0.71 -0.41 38.11
C ARG A 483 -0.91 -1.89 38.39
N VAL A 484 -1.25 -2.68 37.37
CA VAL A 484 -1.28 -4.15 37.46
C VAL A 484 0.13 -4.69 37.70
N ALA A 485 1.12 -4.20 36.96
CA ALA A 485 2.52 -4.56 37.17
C ALA A 485 3.00 -4.20 38.58
N ARG A 486 2.64 -3.02 39.11
CA ARG A 486 2.95 -2.63 40.50
C ARG A 486 2.37 -3.62 41.52
N PHE A 487 1.13 -4.06 41.33
CA PHE A 487 0.50 -5.04 42.22
C PHE A 487 1.16 -6.43 42.13
N GLU A 488 1.47 -6.91 40.92
CA GLU A 488 2.05 -8.23 40.70
C GLU A 488 3.53 -8.33 41.08
N ILE A 489 4.31 -7.25 40.89
CA ILE A 489 5.74 -7.20 41.21
C ILE A 489 5.98 -6.92 42.69
N GLY A 490 5.08 -6.19 43.34
CA GLY A 490 5.20 -5.73 44.73
C GLY A 490 5.87 -4.35 44.85
N GLU A 491 5.68 -3.73 46.02
CA GLU A 491 6.16 -2.36 46.28
C GLU A 491 7.66 -2.27 46.60
N GLU A 492 8.29 -3.41 46.93
CA GLU A 492 9.68 -3.45 47.38
C GLU A 492 10.70 -3.45 46.23
N LYS A 493 10.31 -3.92 45.04
CA LYS A 493 11.26 -4.13 43.93
C LYS A 493 11.67 -2.85 43.23
N TRP A 494 10.77 -1.88 43.12
CA TRP A 494 10.98 -0.63 42.40
C TRP A 494 10.46 0.56 43.19
N ASN A 495 11.08 1.73 43.01
CA ASN A 495 10.56 2.97 43.58
C ASN A 495 9.40 3.51 42.73
N TRP A 496 8.19 3.02 43.03
CA TRP A 496 6.96 3.36 42.30
C TRP A 496 6.57 4.83 42.46
N GLU A 497 6.94 5.47 43.57
CA GLU A 497 6.70 6.90 43.80
C GLU A 497 7.49 7.77 42.81
N GLN A 498 8.76 7.44 42.59
CA GLN A 498 9.60 8.12 41.59
C GLN A 498 9.15 7.85 40.15
N SER A 499 8.45 6.75 39.91
CA SER A 499 7.93 6.37 38.60
C SER A 499 6.63 7.11 38.24
N GLY A 500 5.97 7.77 39.22
CA GLY A 500 4.69 8.45 39.03
C GLY A 500 3.49 7.51 38.90
N VAL A 501 3.66 6.21 39.17
CA VAL A 501 2.61 5.19 39.01
C VAL A 501 1.70 5.20 40.26
N PRO A 502 0.37 5.37 40.11
CA PRO A 502 -0.59 5.31 41.22
C PRO A 502 -0.63 3.95 41.92
N SER A 503 -1.47 3.83 42.96
CA SER A 503 -1.64 2.56 43.70
C SER A 503 -1.95 1.38 42.77
N GLY A 504 -1.30 0.25 43.05
CA GLY A 504 -1.45 -0.97 42.27
C GLY A 504 -2.88 -1.53 42.39
N ILE A 505 -3.37 -2.14 41.31
CA ILE A 505 -4.68 -2.78 41.24
C ILE A 505 -4.53 -4.20 40.71
N SER A 506 -5.42 -5.10 41.10
CA SER A 506 -5.38 -6.48 40.58
C SER A 506 -5.71 -6.52 39.07
N ARG A 507 -5.18 -7.52 38.35
CA ARG A 507 -5.50 -7.71 36.91
C ARG A 507 -7.01 -7.80 36.66
N ASN A 508 -7.74 -8.52 37.51
CA ASN A 508 -9.19 -8.68 37.39
C ASN A 508 -9.94 -7.35 37.58
N GLU A 509 -9.50 -6.51 38.52
CA GLU A 509 -10.10 -5.20 38.76
C GLU A 509 -9.82 -4.22 37.62
N ALA A 510 -8.61 -4.28 37.04
CA ALA A 510 -8.26 -3.49 35.86
C ALA A 510 -9.13 -3.86 34.66
N GLU A 511 -9.26 -5.16 34.35
CA GLU A 511 -10.09 -5.66 33.26
C GLU A 511 -11.57 -5.33 33.46
N ALA A 512 -12.08 -5.45 34.69
CA ALA A 512 -13.46 -5.09 35.01
C ALA A 512 -13.74 -3.60 34.77
N ARG A 513 -12.83 -2.70 35.19
CA ARG A 513 -12.97 -1.26 34.93
C ARG A 513 -12.96 -0.95 33.44
N ASP A 514 -12.03 -1.52 32.68
CA ASP A 514 -11.95 -1.32 31.22
C ASP A 514 -13.20 -1.83 30.51
N GLN A 515 -13.83 -2.91 30.98
CA GLN A 515 -15.10 -3.40 30.46
C GLN A 515 -16.28 -2.47 30.79
N THR A 516 -16.37 -1.98 32.03
CA THR A 516 -17.44 -1.06 32.43
C THR A 516 -17.40 0.25 31.64
N GLU A 517 -16.21 0.78 31.38
CA GLU A 517 -16.04 2.03 30.62
C GLU A 517 -16.42 1.86 29.15
N LYS A 518 -16.00 0.75 28.51
CA LYS A 518 -16.45 0.42 27.15
C LYS A 518 -17.97 0.33 27.04
N GLN A 519 -18.62 -0.30 28.02
CA GLN A 519 -20.08 -0.39 28.05
C GLN A 519 -20.74 1.00 28.24
N GLU A 520 -20.13 1.91 28.99
CA GLU A 520 -20.63 3.28 29.14
C GLU A 520 -20.45 4.10 27.85
N GLU A 521 -19.34 3.95 27.15
CA GLU A 521 -19.10 4.58 25.84
C GLU A 521 -20.09 4.10 24.79
N GLU A 522 -20.30 2.79 24.68
CA GLU A 522 -21.28 2.19 23.77
C GLU A 522 -22.70 2.69 24.06
N LYS A 523 -23.08 2.81 25.34
CA LYS A 523 -24.38 3.38 25.74
C LYS A 523 -24.51 4.85 25.34
N LYS A 524 -23.46 5.66 25.50
CA LYS A 524 -23.45 7.07 25.10
C LYS A 524 -23.55 7.22 23.57
N GLU A 525 -22.83 6.39 22.80
CA GLU A 525 -22.90 6.40 21.34
C GLU A 525 -24.29 5.96 20.84
N GLU A 526 -24.89 4.94 21.46
CA GLU A 526 -26.25 4.51 21.12
C GLU A 526 -27.29 5.60 21.40
N GLN A 527 -27.14 6.34 22.51
CA GLN A 527 -27.98 7.50 22.82
C GLN A 527 -27.80 8.62 21.79
N ARG A 528 -26.57 8.91 21.34
CA ARG A 528 -26.31 9.90 20.28
C ARG A 528 -26.96 9.48 18.96
N ARG A 529 -26.82 8.22 18.56
CA ARG A 529 -27.45 7.67 17.35
C ARG A 529 -28.97 7.76 17.41
N LYS A 530 -29.58 7.40 18.55
CA LYS A 530 -31.03 7.54 18.76
C LYS A 530 -31.48 9.00 18.63
N ALA A 531 -30.78 9.94 19.27
CA ALA A 531 -31.11 11.37 19.18
C ALA A 531 -30.99 11.93 17.75
N GLU A 532 -30.01 11.46 16.96
CA GLU A 532 -29.84 11.86 15.56
C GLU A 532 -30.94 11.28 14.65
N THR A 533 -31.31 10.01 14.83
CA THR A 533 -32.43 9.41 14.10
C THR A 533 -33.77 10.10 14.39
N GLU A 534 -34.02 10.53 15.63
CA GLU A 534 -35.21 11.29 15.96
C GLU A 534 -35.20 12.71 15.37
N ARG A 535 -34.03 13.36 15.29
CA ARG A 535 -33.88 14.67 14.64
C ARG A 535 -34.14 14.59 13.14
N LEU A 536 -33.65 13.55 12.47
CA LEU A 536 -33.91 13.30 11.04
C LEU A 536 -35.40 13.05 10.81
N ARG A 537 -36.05 12.25 11.65
CA ARG A 537 -37.50 11.99 11.58
C ARG A 537 -38.37 13.24 11.76
N LYS A 538 -37.90 14.24 12.52
CA LYS A 538 -38.60 15.52 12.71
C LYS A 538 -38.30 16.55 11.61
N LYS A 539 -37.23 16.35 10.82
CA LYS A 539 -36.76 17.26 9.76
C LYS A 539 -37.21 16.86 8.35
N ASP A 540 -38.23 16.03 8.22
CA ASP A 540 -38.99 15.85 6.97
C ASP A 540 -40.22 16.79 6.95
N PRO A 541 -40.08 18.10 6.60
CA PRO A 541 -41.22 18.94 6.28
C PRO A 541 -41.64 18.66 4.83
N SER A 542 -42.90 18.31 4.66
CA SER A 542 -43.58 18.24 3.35
C SER A 542 -43.54 19.60 2.61
N PRO A 543 -43.06 19.68 1.37
CA PRO A 543 -43.51 20.68 0.39
C PRO A 543 -44.72 20.08 -0.37
N ASN A 544 -45.76 20.80 -0.82
CA ASN A 544 -46.07 22.22 -0.85
C ASN A 544 -47.56 22.34 -1.24
N THR A 545 -48.12 23.51 -1.02
CA THR A 545 -49.15 24.22 -1.83
C THR A 545 -49.95 23.47 -2.92
N GLY A 546 -51.28 23.52 -2.78
CA GLY A 546 -52.24 23.88 -3.84
C GLY A 546 -52.24 23.15 -5.18
N THR A 547 -53.04 22.09 -5.30
CA THR A 547 -53.82 21.70 -6.50
C THR A 547 -54.81 20.58 -6.14
N PRO A 548 -56.02 20.51 -6.73
CA PRO A 548 -57.11 19.61 -6.30
C PRO A 548 -56.94 18.16 -6.82
N PRO A 549 -57.71 17.18 -6.30
CA PRO A 549 -57.24 15.81 -6.13
C PRO A 549 -57.49 14.93 -7.35
N ILE A 550 -56.45 14.24 -7.82
CA ILE A 550 -56.56 13.22 -8.87
C ILE A 550 -56.14 11.87 -8.29
N GLY A 551 -57.14 11.00 -8.13
CA GLY A 551 -57.07 9.55 -8.38
C GLY A 551 -56.10 8.69 -7.54
N LYS A 552 -56.65 7.62 -6.96
CA LYS A 552 -55.94 6.53 -6.25
C LYS A 552 -54.92 5.73 -7.10
N SER A 553 -54.49 6.25 -8.25
CA SER A 553 -53.50 5.67 -9.16
C SER A 553 -52.07 6.21 -8.95
N ALA A 554 -51.88 7.37 -8.31
CA ALA A 554 -50.54 7.94 -8.08
C ALA A 554 -49.74 7.28 -6.94
N ALA A 555 -50.42 6.55 -6.04
CA ALA A 555 -49.77 5.78 -4.96
C ALA A 555 -49.01 4.56 -5.47
N ARG A 556 -49.36 4.02 -6.66
CA ARG A 556 -48.64 2.91 -7.29
C ARG A 556 -47.34 3.34 -7.97
N VAL A 557 -47.25 4.59 -8.45
CA VAL A 557 -46.08 5.07 -9.20
C VAL A 557 -44.96 5.53 -8.27
N ARG A 558 -45.26 6.16 -7.13
CA ARG A 558 -44.22 6.52 -6.14
C ARG A 558 -43.60 5.33 -5.41
N MET A 559 -44.30 4.20 -5.32
CA MET A 559 -43.75 2.95 -4.74
C MET A 559 -42.85 2.16 -5.70
N ALA A 560 -42.83 2.50 -7.00
CA ALA A 560 -41.99 1.85 -7.99
C ALA A 560 -40.56 2.43 -8.03
N VAL A 561 -40.34 3.64 -7.50
CA VAL A 561 -39.05 4.36 -7.60
C VAL A 561 -38.11 4.06 -6.43
N THR A 562 -38.61 3.56 -5.30
CA THR A 562 -37.79 3.24 -4.09
C THR A 562 -37.57 1.75 -3.83
N GLY A 563 -37.96 0.85 -4.75
CA GLY A 563 -37.48 -0.54 -4.76
C GLY A 563 -37.84 -1.43 -3.56
N GLN A 564 -38.79 -1.02 -2.71
CA GLN A 564 -39.32 -1.86 -1.62
C GLN A 564 -40.85 -1.93 -1.68
N GLY A 565 -41.35 -2.65 -2.69
CA GLY A 565 -42.72 -3.15 -2.67
C GLY A 565 -42.85 -4.34 -1.72
N LEU A 566 -43.96 -4.43 -0.98
CA LEU A 566 -44.36 -5.66 -0.29
C LEU A 566 -44.54 -6.77 -1.34
N LYS A 567 -43.48 -7.55 -1.59
CA LYS A 567 -43.49 -8.67 -2.53
C LYS A 567 -44.65 -9.61 -2.24
N SER A 568 -45.39 -10.00 -3.27
CA SER A 568 -46.43 -11.01 -3.16
C SER A 568 -45.84 -12.30 -2.58
N ALA A 569 -46.61 -13.06 -1.79
CA ALA A 569 -46.16 -14.33 -1.22
C ALA A 569 -45.68 -15.33 -2.30
N GLN A 570 -46.15 -15.15 -3.54
CA GLN A 570 -45.73 -15.94 -4.70
C GLN A 570 -44.40 -15.44 -5.28
N GLU A 571 -44.20 -14.13 -5.33
CA GLU A 571 -42.97 -13.50 -5.83
C GLU A 571 -41.77 -13.76 -4.88
N LYS A 572 -42.02 -13.77 -3.56
CA LYS A 572 -41.03 -14.22 -2.56
C LYS A 572 -40.65 -15.70 -2.75
N ARG A 573 -41.60 -16.54 -3.16
CA ARG A 573 -41.37 -17.97 -3.39
C ARG A 573 -40.49 -18.21 -4.62
N GLU A 574 -40.68 -17.41 -5.67
CA GLU A 574 -39.90 -17.47 -6.90
C GLU A 574 -38.48 -16.93 -6.71
N GLU A 575 -38.29 -15.92 -5.86
CA GLU A 575 -36.96 -15.43 -5.48
C GLU A 575 -36.18 -16.43 -4.62
N GLU A 576 -36.82 -17.07 -3.64
CA GLU A 576 -36.19 -18.11 -2.81
C GLU A 576 -35.81 -19.35 -3.60
N ALA A 577 -36.53 -19.65 -4.69
CA ALA A 577 -36.21 -20.74 -5.60
C ALA A 577 -35.08 -20.36 -6.61
N LYS A 578 -34.80 -19.06 -6.79
CA LYS A 578 -33.84 -18.58 -7.79
C LYS A 578 -32.41 -18.85 -7.31
N GLY A 579 -31.75 -19.83 -7.93
CA GLY A 579 -30.35 -20.20 -7.65
C GLY A 579 -30.16 -21.60 -7.03
N LEU A 580 -31.23 -22.36 -6.80
CA LEU A 580 -31.19 -23.75 -6.35
C LEU A 580 -31.30 -24.71 -7.54
N THR A 581 -30.71 -25.91 -7.41
CA THR A 581 -30.85 -26.97 -8.42
C THR A 581 -32.28 -27.51 -8.45
N PRO A 582 -32.78 -28.01 -9.60
CA PRO A 582 -34.17 -28.48 -9.75
C PRO A 582 -34.57 -29.56 -8.73
N GLU A 583 -33.63 -30.44 -8.38
CA GLU A 583 -33.83 -31.51 -7.39
C GLU A 583 -34.03 -30.96 -5.97
N MET A 584 -33.28 -29.91 -5.62
CA MET A 584 -33.35 -29.26 -4.30
C MET A 584 -34.61 -28.39 -4.16
N GLN A 585 -35.08 -27.78 -5.26
CA GLN A 585 -36.37 -27.08 -5.32
C GLN A 585 -37.54 -28.03 -5.03
N MET A 586 -37.56 -29.20 -5.68
CA MET A 586 -38.63 -30.20 -5.50
C MET A 586 -38.68 -30.75 -4.06
N ARG A 587 -37.53 -30.90 -3.41
CA ARG A 587 -37.44 -31.30 -2.01
C ARG A 587 -38.02 -30.25 -1.06
N LEU A 588 -37.70 -28.96 -1.28
CA LEU A 588 -38.23 -27.84 -0.52
C LEU A 588 -39.76 -27.69 -0.67
N GLU A 589 -40.29 -27.89 -1.88
CA GLU A 589 -41.73 -27.89 -2.11
C GLU A 589 -42.44 -29.08 -1.43
N ARG A 590 -41.83 -30.27 -1.44
CA ARG A 590 -42.35 -31.46 -0.76
C ARG A 590 -42.42 -31.23 0.75
N GLU A 591 -41.37 -30.67 1.34
CA GLU A 591 -41.31 -30.35 2.78
C GLU A 591 -42.33 -29.26 3.17
N ARG A 592 -42.48 -28.22 2.34
CA ARG A 592 -43.50 -27.18 2.54
C ARG A 592 -44.93 -27.72 2.45
N ARG A 593 -45.18 -28.62 1.50
CA ARG A 593 -46.50 -29.26 1.35
C ARG A 593 -46.82 -30.19 2.53
N ALA A 594 -45.82 -30.91 3.04
CA ALA A 594 -45.95 -31.71 4.27
C ALA A 594 -46.28 -30.83 5.48
N ARG A 595 -45.52 -29.74 5.70
CA ARG A 595 -45.76 -28.81 6.82
C ARG A 595 -47.12 -28.10 6.72
N ALA A 596 -47.57 -27.77 5.51
CA ALA A 596 -48.90 -27.20 5.29
C ALA A 596 -50.03 -28.21 5.57
N ALA A 597 -49.81 -29.50 5.24
CA ALA A 597 -50.74 -30.56 5.57
C ALA A 597 -50.80 -30.79 7.10
N GLU A 598 -49.65 -30.85 7.78
CA GLU A 598 -49.58 -30.94 9.25
C GLU A 598 -50.27 -29.76 9.93
N ALA A 599 -50.08 -28.53 9.45
CA ALA A 599 -50.75 -27.35 9.99
C ALA A 599 -52.28 -27.38 9.78
N ARG A 600 -52.76 -28.01 8.70
CA ARG A 600 -54.20 -28.24 8.47
C ARG A 600 -54.74 -29.31 9.40
N MET A 601 -54.02 -30.42 9.56
CA MET A 601 -54.39 -31.50 10.48
C MET A 601 -54.42 -31.00 11.92
N LYS A 602 -53.44 -30.17 12.32
CA LYS A 602 -53.39 -29.55 13.64
C LYS A 602 -54.56 -28.58 13.87
N LYS A 603 -54.93 -27.76 12.89
CA LYS A 603 -56.12 -26.88 12.99
C LYS A 603 -57.45 -27.62 13.03
N VAL A 604 -57.51 -28.83 12.47
CA VAL A 604 -58.69 -29.71 12.59
C VAL A 604 -58.71 -30.39 13.95
N ALA A 605 -57.56 -30.77 14.49
CA ALA A 605 -57.42 -31.31 15.84
C ALA A 605 -57.73 -30.27 16.94
N ASP A 606 -57.37 -29.00 16.74
CA ASP A 606 -57.67 -27.89 17.67
C ASP A 606 -59.15 -27.44 17.63
N LYS A 607 -59.97 -28.03 16.74
CA LYS A 607 -61.41 -27.70 16.57
C LYS A 607 -62.36 -28.77 17.10
N ASN A 608 -61.83 -29.89 17.58
CA ASN A 608 -62.54 -30.91 18.36
C ASN A 608 -62.12 -30.78 19.83
#